data_AF-A0A7C4AJ49-F1
#
_entry.id   AF-A0A7C4AJ49-F1
#
_cell.length_a   1.000
_cell.length_b   1.000
_cell.length_c   1.000
_cell.angle_alpha   90.00
_cell.angle_beta   90.00
_cell.angle_gamma   90.00
#
_symmetry.space_group_name_H-M   'P 1'
#
loop_
_entity.id
_entity.type
_entity.pdbx_description
1 polymer ?
#
loop_
_entity_poly.entity_id
_entity_poly.type
_entity_poly.pdbx_seq_one_letter_code
_entity_poly.pdbx_strand_id
1 'polypeptide(L)'
;MDEQSPFEIILPDGSVYRTKKEPQKEASVQGYDPEGKPKRMKFVMKSSCDRCGECCRRDTPIILKEDIHLLTKGVITEKDIYTIREGERIRSSMDGDVYDASMEMIKIRPIFGSFTCLFYDPEVGCTIYEMRPTVCREYECWSQNITITGLEHRRLTRQDLFGRIDILWEAIKKHEDKCSLNKFAQAVDELISGSQESFERIVDMILYDSTVRDWIKEKLQIQSDLIPLIFGKTLFEMSPLYGLIIEKEGENFIIKVMEEAR
;
A
#
# COMPACT_ATOMS: atom_id res chain seq x y z
N MET A 1 3.01 23.36 -47.58
CA MET A 1 2.76 24.79 -47.31
C MET A 1 3.83 25.23 -46.35
N ASP A 2 4.72 26.08 -46.85
CA ASP A 2 5.76 26.73 -46.04
C ASP A 2 5.11 27.62 -44.99
N GLU A 3 5.40 27.33 -43.72
CA GLU A 3 5.37 28.34 -42.66
C GLU A 3 6.80 28.52 -42.17
N GLN A 4 7.47 29.51 -42.78
CA GLN A 4 8.73 30.05 -42.32
C GLN A 4 8.53 30.69 -40.94
N SER A 5 9.18 30.13 -39.92
CA SER A 5 9.41 30.87 -38.66
C SER A 5 10.54 31.87 -38.90
N PRO A 6 10.38 33.17 -38.60
CA PRO A 6 11.30 34.22 -39.06
C PRO A 6 12.51 34.46 -38.15
N PHE A 7 12.88 33.51 -37.28
CA PHE A 7 14.00 33.67 -36.35
C PHE A 7 14.98 32.49 -36.41
N GLU A 8 16.20 32.77 -36.84
CA GLU A 8 17.32 31.83 -36.74
C GLU A 8 17.98 31.97 -35.36
N ILE A 9 18.07 30.86 -34.62
CA ILE A 9 18.77 30.83 -33.34
C ILE A 9 20.24 30.54 -33.63
N ILE A 10 21.10 31.55 -33.43
CA ILE A 10 22.56 31.44 -33.61
C ILE A 10 23.19 31.17 -32.24
N LEU A 11 23.97 30.09 -32.15
CA LEU A 11 24.69 29.67 -30.95
C LEU A 11 25.97 30.52 -30.76
N PRO A 12 26.55 30.59 -29.55
CA PRO A 12 27.71 31.46 -29.25
C PRO A 12 28.97 31.17 -30.07
N ASP A 13 29.07 30.00 -30.69
CA ASP A 13 30.15 29.59 -31.59
C ASP A 13 29.90 29.98 -33.06
N GLY A 14 28.80 30.67 -33.34
CA GLY A 14 28.39 31.13 -34.67
C GLY A 14 27.59 30.10 -35.48
N SER A 15 27.30 28.92 -34.92
CA SER A 15 26.51 27.89 -35.62
C SER A 15 25.00 28.14 -35.50
N VAL A 16 24.22 27.80 -36.54
CA VAL A 16 22.76 27.98 -36.55
C VAL A 16 22.08 26.70 -36.06
N TYR A 17 21.27 26.81 -35.00
CA TYR A 17 20.50 25.68 -34.47
C TYR A 17 19.37 25.30 -35.43
N ARG A 18 19.44 24.09 -36.00
CA ARG A 18 18.39 23.50 -36.84
C ARG A 18 17.79 22.30 -36.12
N THR A 19 16.50 22.36 -35.78
CA THR A 19 15.78 21.19 -35.25
C THR A 19 15.80 20.08 -36.30
N LYS A 20 16.44 18.94 -36.01
CA LYS A 20 16.29 17.74 -36.84
C LYS A 20 14.85 17.25 -36.65
N LYS A 21 13.99 17.38 -37.66
CA LYS A 21 12.75 16.61 -37.73
C LYS A 21 13.15 15.14 -37.77
N GLU A 22 12.97 14.43 -36.66
CA GLU A 22 12.92 12.97 -36.71
C GLU A 22 11.81 12.57 -37.68
N PRO A 23 12.02 11.57 -38.55
CA PRO A 23 10.96 11.08 -39.41
C PRO A 23 9.82 10.65 -38.50
N GLN A 24 8.60 11.12 -38.80
CA GLN A 24 7.38 10.66 -38.13
C GLN A 24 7.41 9.13 -38.13
N LYS A 25 7.61 8.52 -36.96
CA LYS A 25 7.38 7.09 -36.80
C LYS A 25 5.92 6.88 -37.16
N GLU A 26 5.68 6.28 -38.33
CA GLU A 26 4.37 5.75 -38.68
C GLU A 26 3.86 4.98 -37.47
N ALA A 27 2.66 5.34 -37.00
CA ALA A 27 2.03 4.68 -35.88
C ALA A 27 1.86 3.20 -36.25
N SER A 28 2.75 2.35 -35.76
CA SER A 28 2.63 0.91 -35.97
C SER A 28 1.44 0.43 -35.16
N VAL A 29 0.37 0.06 -35.85
CA VAL A 29 -0.79 -0.59 -35.24
C VAL A 29 -0.29 -1.88 -34.59
N GLN A 30 -0.27 -1.93 -33.25
CA GLN A 30 0.30 -3.03 -32.44
C GLN A 30 -0.52 -4.34 -32.50
N GLY A 31 -1.18 -4.61 -33.63
CA GLY A 31 -2.11 -5.73 -33.81
C GLY A 31 -1.60 -6.85 -34.71
N TYR A 32 -0.39 -6.78 -35.26
CA TYR A 32 0.15 -7.78 -36.20
C TYR A 32 1.52 -8.32 -35.74
N ASP A 33 1.78 -9.60 -35.99
CA ASP A 33 3.08 -10.23 -35.76
C ASP A 33 4.08 -9.88 -36.89
N PRO A 34 5.38 -10.21 -36.75
CA PRO A 34 6.38 -9.94 -37.79
C PRO A 34 6.10 -10.58 -39.16
N GLU A 35 5.14 -11.51 -39.23
CA GLU A 35 4.71 -12.21 -40.45
C GLU A 35 3.45 -11.57 -41.06
N GLY A 36 2.97 -10.45 -40.50
CA GLY A 36 1.80 -9.72 -40.98
C GLY A 36 0.47 -10.39 -40.64
N LYS A 37 0.44 -11.37 -39.73
CA LYS A 37 -0.81 -11.96 -39.24
C LYS A 37 -1.32 -11.17 -38.06
N PRO A 38 -2.65 -11.00 -37.90
CA PRO A 38 -3.18 -10.34 -36.73
C PRO A 38 -2.78 -11.14 -35.48
N LYS A 39 -2.16 -10.47 -34.50
CA LYS A 39 -1.90 -10.98 -33.16
C LYS A 39 -3.22 -11.43 -32.57
N ARG A 40 -3.46 -12.74 -32.59
CA ARG A 40 -4.60 -13.34 -31.91
C ARG A 40 -4.28 -13.35 -30.42
N MET A 41 -4.83 -12.39 -29.66
CA MET A 41 -4.96 -12.59 -28.22
C MET A 41 -5.92 -13.75 -28.02
N LYS A 42 -5.37 -14.90 -27.59
CA LYS A 42 -6.19 -16.02 -27.16
C LYS A 42 -6.88 -15.57 -25.87
N PHE A 43 -8.15 -15.17 -25.98
CA PHE A 43 -9.02 -15.02 -24.82
C PHE A 43 -9.08 -16.38 -24.13
N VAL A 44 -8.35 -16.53 -23.03
CA VAL A 44 -8.55 -17.67 -22.15
C VAL A 44 -9.82 -17.34 -21.38
N MET A 45 -10.95 -17.96 -21.77
CA MET A 45 -12.19 -17.94 -21.00
C MET A 45 -11.98 -18.71 -19.69
N LYS A 46 -11.26 -18.11 -18.74
CA LYS A 46 -11.31 -18.53 -17.35
C LYS A 46 -12.56 -17.92 -16.73
N SER A 47 -13.37 -18.74 -16.10
CA SER A 47 -14.56 -18.32 -15.34
C SER A 47 -14.41 -18.58 -13.84
N SER A 48 -13.27 -19.14 -13.42
CA SER A 48 -12.98 -19.48 -12.04
C SER A 48 -11.47 -19.55 -11.81
N CYS A 49 -11.07 -19.44 -10.55
CA CYS A 49 -9.67 -19.60 -10.16
C CYS A 49 -9.19 -21.03 -10.45
N ASP A 50 -8.07 -21.16 -11.14
CA ASP A 50 -7.37 -22.41 -11.43
C ASP A 50 -6.15 -22.63 -10.51
N ARG A 51 -6.10 -21.87 -9.40
CA ARG A 51 -5.01 -21.91 -8.39
C ARG A 51 -3.62 -21.61 -8.97
N CYS A 52 -3.53 -20.77 -10.01
CA CYS A 52 -2.26 -20.37 -10.61
C CYS A 52 -1.29 -19.59 -9.68
N GLY A 53 -1.81 -19.08 -8.56
CA GLY A 53 -1.04 -18.34 -7.56
C GLY A 53 -0.72 -16.88 -7.92
N GLU A 54 -1.14 -16.39 -9.09
CA GLU A 54 -0.79 -15.05 -9.58
C GLU A 54 -1.24 -13.93 -8.62
N CYS A 55 -2.54 -13.90 -8.28
CA CYS A 55 -3.04 -12.93 -7.32
C CYS A 55 -2.46 -13.15 -5.92
N CYS A 56 -2.23 -14.39 -5.52
CA CYS A 56 -1.71 -14.73 -4.20
C CYS A 56 -0.28 -14.27 -3.99
N ARG A 57 0.55 -14.21 -5.04
CA ARG A 57 1.92 -13.68 -4.97
C ARG A 57 1.98 -12.16 -5.09
N ARG A 58 0.97 -11.57 -5.74
CA ARG A 58 0.95 -10.14 -6.06
C ARG A 58 0.41 -9.28 -4.94
N ASP A 59 -0.67 -9.68 -4.28
CA ASP A 59 -1.19 -8.92 -3.15
C ASP A 59 -2.03 -9.80 -2.22
N THR A 60 -2.27 -9.30 -1.01
CA THR A 60 -3.11 -9.96 -0.02
C THR A 60 -4.55 -9.41 -0.06
N PRO A 61 -5.56 -10.24 0.21
CA PRO A 61 -6.95 -9.78 0.19
C PRO A 61 -7.26 -8.87 1.38
N ILE A 62 -8.13 -7.89 1.12
CA ILE A 62 -8.88 -7.17 2.16
C ILE A 62 -9.94 -8.11 2.72
N ILE A 63 -10.15 -8.07 4.03
CA ILE A 63 -11.21 -8.78 4.73
C ILE A 63 -12.49 -7.94 4.69
N LEU A 64 -13.58 -8.55 4.25
CA LEU A 64 -14.90 -7.91 4.25
C LEU A 64 -15.72 -8.35 5.46
N LYS A 65 -16.79 -7.63 5.77
CA LYS A 65 -17.73 -7.96 6.86
C LYS A 65 -18.36 -9.33 6.66
N GLU A 66 -18.59 -9.73 5.41
CA GLU A 66 -19.06 -11.06 5.03
C GLU A 66 -18.10 -12.17 5.48
N ASP A 67 -16.80 -11.86 5.62
CA ASP A 67 -15.75 -12.80 5.99
C ASP A 67 -15.58 -12.95 7.52
N ILE A 68 -16.41 -12.30 8.34
CA ILE A 68 -16.34 -12.44 9.82
C ILE A 68 -16.42 -13.90 10.27
N HIS A 69 -17.13 -14.73 9.51
CA HIS A 69 -17.26 -16.16 9.79
C HIS A 69 -15.91 -16.91 9.71
N LEU A 70 -14.93 -16.42 8.92
CA LEU A 70 -13.59 -16.98 8.81
C LEU A 70 -12.81 -16.80 10.12
N LEU A 71 -13.00 -15.64 10.78
CA LEU A 71 -12.44 -15.34 12.09
C LEU A 71 -13.11 -16.18 13.18
N THR A 72 -14.44 -16.23 13.21
CA THR A 72 -15.16 -17.01 14.25
C THR A 72 -14.91 -18.52 14.18
N LYS A 73 -14.56 -19.04 13.00
CA LYS A 73 -14.22 -20.45 12.79
C LYS A 73 -12.73 -20.76 12.97
N GLY A 74 -11.90 -19.75 13.20
CA GLY A 74 -10.45 -19.90 13.31
C GLY A 74 -9.75 -20.32 12.02
N VAL A 75 -10.37 -20.09 10.85
CA VAL A 75 -9.70 -20.29 9.55
C VAL A 75 -8.65 -19.21 9.33
N ILE A 76 -9.00 -17.98 9.69
CA ILE A 76 -8.13 -16.83 9.78
C ILE A 76 -8.15 -16.41 11.24
N THR A 77 -7.00 -16.17 11.83
CA THR A 77 -6.86 -15.67 13.20
C THR A 77 -6.51 -14.19 13.19
N GLU A 78 -6.65 -13.54 14.34
CA GLU A 78 -6.21 -12.17 14.58
C GLU A 78 -4.72 -11.93 14.29
N LYS A 79 -3.90 -12.99 14.29
CA LYS A 79 -2.47 -12.96 14.00
C LYS A 79 -2.18 -12.96 12.50
N ASP A 80 -3.13 -13.42 11.69
CA ASP A 80 -3.00 -13.55 10.24
C ASP A 80 -3.39 -12.25 9.51
N ILE A 81 -3.91 -11.26 10.23
CA ILE A 81 -4.43 -10.00 9.68
C ILE A 81 -3.76 -8.79 10.30
N TYR A 82 -3.85 -7.66 9.61
CA TYR A 82 -3.35 -6.37 10.09
C TYR A 82 -4.20 -5.23 9.53
N THR A 83 -4.08 -4.06 10.17
CA THR A 83 -4.78 -2.86 9.75
C THR A 83 -3.88 -1.98 8.89
N ILE A 84 -4.38 -1.60 7.72
CA ILE A 84 -3.95 -0.41 6.97
C ILE A 84 -4.85 0.73 7.42
N ARG A 85 -4.24 1.79 7.93
CA ARG A 85 -4.96 2.95 8.46
C ARG A 85 -5.36 3.91 7.33
N GLU A 86 -6.36 4.73 7.58
CA GLU A 86 -6.68 5.84 6.68
C GLU A 86 -5.51 6.84 6.61
N GLY A 87 -5.15 7.28 5.41
CA GLY A 87 -3.98 8.11 5.13
C GLY A 87 -2.64 7.35 5.13
N GLU A 88 -2.65 6.01 5.23
CA GLU A 88 -1.42 5.22 5.20
C GLU A 88 -0.81 5.18 3.81
N ARG A 89 0.46 5.60 3.69
CA ARG A 89 1.25 5.41 2.47
C ARG A 89 1.50 3.93 2.23
N ILE A 90 1.02 3.39 1.13
CA ILE A 90 1.16 1.99 0.74
C ILE A 90 1.94 1.90 -0.57
N ARG A 91 2.92 1.00 -0.61
CA ARG A 91 3.60 0.68 -1.87
C ARG A 91 2.77 -0.34 -2.64
N SER A 92 2.39 0.02 -3.86
CA SER A 92 1.67 -0.84 -4.78
C SER A 92 2.60 -1.93 -5.31
N SER A 93 2.09 -3.16 -5.33
CA SER A 93 2.80 -4.30 -5.95
C SER A 93 2.62 -4.37 -7.46
N MET A 94 1.78 -3.49 -8.04
CA MET A 94 1.46 -3.47 -9.46
C MET A 94 2.45 -2.63 -10.27
N ASP A 95 2.71 -1.41 -9.80
CA ASP A 95 3.54 -0.39 -10.46
C ASP A 95 4.77 0.00 -9.62
N GLY A 96 4.79 -0.34 -8.32
CA GLY A 96 5.87 0.00 -7.39
C GLY A 96 5.73 1.40 -6.77
N ASP A 97 4.72 2.17 -7.18
CA ASP A 97 4.46 3.52 -6.71
C ASP A 97 3.88 3.52 -5.29
N VAL A 98 3.89 4.70 -4.66
CA VAL A 98 3.36 4.91 -3.31
C VAL A 98 2.07 5.70 -3.40
N TYR A 99 1.02 5.19 -2.76
CA TYR A 99 -0.31 5.80 -2.71
C TYR A 99 -0.77 5.97 -1.27
N ASP A 100 -1.64 6.95 -1.01
CA ASP A 100 -2.30 7.08 0.28
C ASP A 100 -3.58 6.24 0.33
N ALA A 101 -3.74 5.43 1.36
CA ALA A 101 -4.97 4.68 1.60
C ALA A 101 -6.11 5.64 1.95
N SER A 102 -7.12 5.74 1.09
CA SER A 102 -8.27 6.64 1.29
C SER A 102 -9.24 6.19 2.39
N MET A 103 -9.07 4.99 2.93
CA MET A 103 -9.91 4.42 3.98
C MET A 103 -9.16 3.34 4.76
N GLU A 104 -9.55 3.11 6.01
CA GLU A 104 -9.07 1.96 6.79
C GLU A 104 -9.43 0.64 6.10
N MET A 105 -8.51 -0.31 6.07
CA MET A 105 -8.72 -1.67 5.57
C MET A 105 -8.04 -2.69 6.50
N ILE A 106 -8.70 -3.82 6.76
CA ILE A 106 -8.06 -4.99 7.37
C ILE A 106 -7.65 -5.94 6.26
N LYS A 107 -6.36 -6.31 6.18
CA LYS A 107 -5.83 -7.23 5.17
C LYS A 107 -5.22 -8.47 5.81
N ILE A 108 -5.20 -9.57 5.06
CA ILE A 108 -4.32 -10.70 5.38
C ILE A 108 -2.86 -10.24 5.31
N ARG A 109 -2.04 -10.65 6.27
CA ARG A 109 -0.61 -10.36 6.29
C ARG A 109 0.08 -11.02 5.10
N PRO A 110 1.05 -10.35 4.46
CA PRO A 110 1.93 -11.05 3.55
C PRO A 110 2.97 -11.88 4.33
N ILE A 111 3.57 -12.84 3.65
CA ILE A 111 4.83 -13.46 4.07
C ILE A 111 5.85 -12.34 4.22
N PHE A 112 6.57 -12.35 5.35
CA PHE A 112 7.51 -11.31 5.73
C PHE A 112 8.49 -10.97 4.59
N GLY A 113 8.62 -9.67 4.29
CA GLY A 113 9.50 -9.18 3.23
C GLY A 113 8.97 -9.36 1.80
N SER A 114 7.69 -9.70 1.63
CA SER A 114 7.08 -9.89 0.30
C SER A 114 5.66 -9.30 0.22
N PHE A 115 5.04 -9.41 -0.96
CA PHE A 115 3.59 -9.18 -1.15
C PHE A 115 2.77 -10.48 -1.15
N THR A 116 3.44 -11.63 -1.02
CA THR A 116 2.82 -12.94 -1.12
C THR A 116 1.92 -13.19 0.08
N CYS A 117 0.67 -13.58 -0.17
CA CYS A 117 -0.30 -13.97 0.85
C CYS A 117 0.24 -15.07 1.77
N LEU A 118 0.04 -14.91 3.08
CA LEU A 118 0.46 -15.88 4.11
C LEU A 118 -0.09 -17.30 3.88
N PHE A 119 -1.26 -17.41 3.24
CA PHE A 119 -1.91 -18.70 2.95
C PHE A 119 -1.54 -19.28 1.57
N TYR A 120 -0.55 -18.72 0.88
CA TYR A 120 -0.06 -19.26 -0.39
C TYR A 120 1.10 -20.22 -0.15
N ASP A 121 0.96 -21.42 -0.68
CA ASP A 121 2.01 -22.43 -0.76
C ASP A 121 2.35 -22.70 -2.25
N PRO A 122 3.64 -22.75 -2.63
CA PRO A 122 4.03 -22.98 -4.02
C PRO A 122 3.59 -24.33 -4.61
N GLU A 123 3.48 -25.37 -3.78
CA GLU A 123 3.17 -26.74 -4.21
C GLU A 123 1.66 -26.99 -4.27
N VAL A 124 0.90 -26.49 -3.29
CA VAL A 124 -0.55 -26.73 -3.20
C VAL A 124 -1.43 -25.54 -3.61
N GLY A 125 -0.85 -24.34 -3.71
CA GLY A 125 -1.57 -23.10 -3.97
C GLY A 125 -2.16 -22.48 -2.69
N CYS A 126 -3.38 -21.98 -2.74
CA CYS A 126 -4.04 -21.40 -1.57
C CYS A 126 -4.42 -22.50 -0.56
N THR A 127 -3.83 -22.49 0.62
CA THR A 127 -4.04 -23.51 1.67
C THR A 127 -5.44 -23.44 2.28
N ILE A 128 -6.09 -22.28 2.22
CA ILE A 128 -7.48 -22.07 2.67
C ILE A 128 -8.46 -21.97 1.50
N TYR A 129 -8.17 -22.57 0.33
CA TYR A 129 -8.92 -22.29 -0.91
C TYR A 129 -10.45 -22.36 -0.76
N GLU A 130 -11.01 -23.42 -0.15
CA GLU A 130 -12.46 -23.55 0.04
C GLU A 130 -13.05 -22.46 0.96
N MET A 131 -12.25 -22.03 1.95
CA MET A 131 -12.59 -21.01 2.94
C MET A 131 -11.89 -19.68 2.68
N ARG A 132 -11.53 -19.38 1.42
CA ARG A 132 -10.83 -18.15 1.05
C ARG A 132 -11.76 -16.92 1.20
N PRO A 133 -11.20 -15.73 1.51
CA PRO A 133 -11.97 -14.49 1.63
C PRO A 133 -12.82 -14.18 0.41
N THR A 134 -13.88 -13.40 0.62
CA THR A 134 -14.83 -12.98 -0.41
C THR A 134 -14.12 -12.24 -1.55
N VAL A 135 -13.17 -11.35 -1.22
CA VAL A 135 -12.32 -10.67 -2.21
C VAL A 135 -11.57 -11.66 -3.11
N CYS A 136 -11.04 -12.76 -2.58
CA CYS A 136 -10.37 -13.79 -3.38
C CYS A 136 -11.33 -14.58 -4.29
N ARG A 137 -12.63 -14.58 -4.00
CA ARG A 137 -13.65 -15.24 -4.83
C ARG A 137 -14.14 -14.32 -5.95
N GLU A 138 -14.22 -13.02 -5.68
CA GLU A 138 -14.67 -11.99 -6.62
C GLU A 138 -13.54 -11.50 -7.54
N TYR A 139 -12.27 -11.63 -7.13
CA TYR A 139 -11.15 -11.13 -7.90
C TYR A 139 -10.75 -12.08 -9.04
N GLU A 140 -10.85 -11.58 -10.28
CA GLU A 140 -10.49 -12.29 -11.50
C GLU A 140 -9.07 -11.89 -11.96
N CYS A 141 -8.02 -12.58 -11.50
CA CYS A 141 -6.64 -12.22 -11.87
C CYS A 141 -6.31 -12.41 -13.37
N TRP A 142 -7.19 -13.08 -14.10
CA TRP A 142 -7.14 -13.30 -15.55
C TRP A 142 -7.93 -12.26 -16.36
N SER A 143 -8.61 -11.33 -15.69
CA SER A 143 -9.45 -10.29 -16.28
C SER A 143 -8.87 -8.92 -16.00
N GLN A 144 -9.09 -7.97 -16.92
CA GLN A 144 -8.77 -6.55 -16.68
C GLN A 144 -9.87 -5.85 -15.86
N ASN A 145 -11.00 -6.54 -15.59
CA ASN A 145 -12.09 -6.00 -14.80
C ASN A 145 -11.87 -6.31 -13.32
N ILE A 146 -11.66 -5.27 -12.51
CA ILE A 146 -11.71 -5.37 -11.05
C ILE A 146 -13.17 -5.19 -10.65
N THR A 147 -13.81 -6.26 -10.18
CA THR A 147 -15.25 -6.31 -9.91
C THR A 147 -15.62 -6.04 -8.44
N ILE A 148 -14.67 -5.65 -7.59
CA ILE A 148 -14.94 -5.42 -6.16
C ILE A 148 -15.64 -4.08 -6.00
N THR A 149 -16.97 -4.10 -6.05
CA THR A 149 -17.83 -2.93 -5.91
C THR A 149 -18.26 -2.74 -4.45
N GLY A 150 -18.42 -1.48 -4.03
CA GLY A 150 -18.94 -1.13 -2.70
C GLY A 150 -17.97 -1.44 -1.54
N LEU A 151 -16.66 -1.45 -1.80
CA LEU A 151 -15.63 -1.76 -0.79
C LEU A 151 -15.77 -0.88 0.46
N GLU A 152 -16.11 0.39 0.28
CA GLU A 152 -16.33 1.37 1.34
C GLU A 152 -17.47 1.01 2.30
N HIS A 153 -18.41 0.14 1.92
CA HIS A 153 -19.48 -0.31 2.82
C HIS A 153 -19.24 -1.72 3.36
N ARG A 154 -18.53 -2.54 2.57
CA ARG A 154 -18.30 -3.97 2.82
C ARG A 154 -17.05 -4.26 3.64
N ARG A 155 -16.03 -3.41 3.62
CA ARG A 155 -14.76 -3.66 4.34
C ARG A 155 -15.00 -3.88 5.84
N LEU A 156 -14.28 -4.83 6.41
CA LEU A 156 -14.22 -5.01 7.85
C LEU A 156 -13.29 -3.94 8.45
N THR A 157 -13.73 -3.33 9.55
CA THR A 157 -13.00 -2.28 10.26
C THR A 157 -12.64 -2.71 11.68
N ARG A 158 -11.69 -2.00 12.30
CA ARG A 158 -11.40 -2.17 13.73
C ARG A 158 -12.60 -1.85 14.61
N GLN A 159 -13.50 -0.96 14.16
CA GLN A 159 -14.74 -0.68 14.89
C GLN A 159 -15.66 -1.91 14.92
N ASP A 160 -15.75 -2.66 13.82
CA ASP A 160 -16.54 -3.90 13.76
C ASP A 160 -15.98 -4.97 14.74
N LEU A 161 -14.65 -5.02 14.92
CA LEU A 161 -13.97 -5.98 15.79
C LEU A 161 -13.94 -5.57 17.26
N PHE A 162 -13.61 -4.30 17.54
CA PHE A 162 -13.23 -3.83 18.87
C PHE A 162 -14.18 -2.77 19.44
N GLY A 163 -15.16 -2.29 18.66
CA GLY A 163 -16.02 -1.18 19.05
C GLY A 163 -16.93 -1.44 20.26
N ARG A 164 -17.01 -2.69 20.73
CA ARG A 164 -17.74 -3.08 21.96
C ARG A 164 -16.84 -3.19 23.19
N ILE A 165 -15.53 -2.98 23.04
CA ILE A 165 -14.55 -3.02 24.13
C ILE A 165 -14.11 -1.59 24.40
N ASP A 166 -14.83 -0.88 25.27
CA ASP A 166 -14.69 0.58 25.46
C ASP A 166 -13.24 1.04 25.65
N ILE A 167 -12.49 0.39 26.55
CA ILE A 167 -11.10 0.73 26.84
C ILE A 167 -10.16 0.57 25.63
N LEU A 168 -10.36 -0.49 24.85
CA LEU A 168 -9.55 -0.77 23.66
C LEU A 168 -9.93 0.19 22.53
N TRP A 169 -11.23 0.43 22.35
CA TRP A 169 -11.73 1.35 21.34
C TRP A 169 -11.32 2.79 21.62
N GLU A 170 -11.32 3.22 22.88
CA GLU A 170 -10.77 4.52 23.28
C GLU A 170 -9.27 4.62 23.02
N ALA A 171 -8.50 3.56 23.28
CA ALA A 171 -7.07 3.54 22.98
C ALA A 171 -6.82 3.68 21.47
N ILE A 172 -7.57 2.95 20.63
CA ILE A 172 -7.52 3.06 19.16
C ILE A 172 -7.84 4.49 18.72
N LYS A 173 -8.95 5.08 19.18
CA LYS A 173 -9.32 6.47 18.80
C LYS A 173 -8.27 7.50 19.21
N LYS A 174 -7.72 7.38 20.42
CA LYS A 174 -6.66 8.30 20.90
C LYS A 174 -5.38 8.14 20.08
N HIS A 175 -5.01 6.91 19.74
CA HIS A 175 -3.90 6.63 18.84
C HIS A 175 -4.12 7.22 17.45
N GLU A 176 -5.32 7.09 16.87
CA GLU A 176 -5.63 7.71 15.57
C GLU A 176 -5.53 9.23 15.60
N ASP A 177 -5.98 9.90 16.67
CA ASP A 177 -5.85 11.36 16.79
C ASP A 177 -4.39 11.80 16.94
N LYS A 178 -3.63 11.14 17.82
CA LYS A 178 -2.25 11.53 18.17
C LYS A 178 -1.21 11.08 17.14
N CYS A 179 -1.44 9.95 16.49
CA CYS A 179 -0.55 9.35 15.49
C CYS A 179 -1.18 9.36 14.09
N SER A 180 -2.06 10.33 13.82
CA SER A 180 -2.71 10.50 12.51
C SER A 180 -1.68 10.55 11.38
N LEU A 181 -1.89 9.76 10.34
CA LEU A 181 -0.94 9.66 9.22
C LEU A 181 -0.95 10.92 8.35
N ASN A 182 -2.08 11.63 8.28
CA ASN A 182 -2.15 12.94 7.63
C ASN A 182 -1.34 14.01 8.40
N LYS A 183 -1.49 14.05 9.73
CA LYS A 183 -0.69 14.97 10.58
C LYS A 183 0.80 14.63 10.52
N PHE A 184 1.13 13.34 10.45
CA PHE A 184 2.50 12.86 10.30
C PHE A 184 3.09 13.30 8.96
N ALA A 185 2.40 13.03 7.84
CA ALA A 185 2.81 13.45 6.50
C ALA A 185 3.08 14.96 6.44
N GLN A 186 2.15 15.76 6.95
CA GLN A 186 2.31 17.21 7.01
C GLN A 186 3.55 17.63 7.81
N ALA A 187 3.77 17.05 8.99
CA ALA A 187 4.93 17.37 9.80
C ALA A 187 6.24 16.99 9.09
N VAL A 188 6.25 15.89 8.34
CA VAL A 188 7.40 15.48 7.52
C VAL A 188 7.66 16.48 6.39
N ASP A 189 6.63 16.90 5.66
CA ASP A 189 6.76 17.88 4.57
C ASP A 189 7.28 19.24 5.09
N GLU A 190 6.82 19.66 6.27
CA GLU A 190 7.31 20.88 6.94
C GLU A 190 8.77 20.73 7.42
N LEU A 191 9.15 19.56 7.94
CA LEU A 191 10.54 19.26 8.33
C LEU A 191 11.48 19.32 7.13
N ILE A 192 11.08 18.71 6.01
CA ILE A 192 11.81 18.76 4.73
C ILE A 192 11.97 20.20 4.24
N SER A 193 10.95 21.03 4.48
CA SER A 193 10.97 22.47 4.16
C SER A 193 11.79 23.33 5.14
N GLY A 194 12.40 22.72 6.18
CA GLY A 194 13.33 23.38 7.11
C GLY A 194 12.73 23.79 8.47
N SER A 195 11.53 23.32 8.82
CA SER A 195 10.90 23.62 10.12
C SER A 195 11.45 22.74 11.24
N GLN A 196 12.13 23.36 12.22
CA GLN A 196 12.61 22.65 13.43
C GLN A 196 11.46 22.25 14.38
N GLU A 197 10.38 23.05 14.47
CA GLU A 197 9.20 22.70 15.28
C GLU A 197 8.56 21.39 14.81
N SER A 198 8.65 21.09 13.52
CA SER A 198 8.09 19.87 12.94
C SER A 198 8.91 18.63 13.31
N PHE A 199 10.21 18.76 13.62
CA PHE A 199 11.02 17.67 14.16
C PHE A 199 10.49 17.20 15.52
N GLU A 200 10.28 18.13 16.46
CA GLU A 200 9.76 17.82 17.80
C GLU A 200 8.38 17.14 17.72
N ARG A 201 7.50 17.65 16.85
CA ARG A 201 6.20 17.02 16.59
C ARG A 201 6.32 15.58 16.09
N ILE A 202 7.24 15.30 15.16
CA ILE A 202 7.48 13.93 14.66
C ILE A 202 7.96 13.02 15.79
N VAL A 203 8.92 13.47 16.60
CA VAL A 203 9.44 12.72 17.74
C VAL A 203 8.32 12.41 18.74
N ASP A 204 7.51 13.40 19.11
CA ASP A 204 6.40 13.22 20.03
C ASP A 204 5.38 12.19 19.52
N MET A 205 5.06 12.22 18.22
CA MET A 205 4.16 11.24 17.60
C MET A 205 4.72 9.81 17.67
N ILE A 206 6.02 9.63 17.42
CA ILE A 206 6.69 8.32 17.48
C ILE A 206 6.78 7.80 18.92
N LEU A 207 7.14 8.67 19.86
CA LEU A 207 7.19 8.33 21.28
C LEU A 207 5.80 7.94 21.78
N TYR A 208 4.75 8.66 21.37
CA TYR A 208 3.38 8.31 21.72
C TYR A 208 2.97 6.95 21.12
N ASP A 209 3.25 6.71 19.83
CA ASP A 209 2.99 5.43 19.15
C ASP A 209 3.66 4.26 19.88
N SER A 210 4.93 4.40 20.25
CA SER A 210 5.65 3.40 21.03
C SER A 210 5.03 3.19 22.42
N THR A 211 4.77 4.28 23.14
CA THR A 211 4.27 4.24 24.53
C THR A 211 2.90 3.58 24.61
N VAL A 212 1.98 3.89 23.69
CA VAL A 212 0.63 3.30 23.72
C VAL A 212 0.67 1.80 23.39
N ARG A 213 1.57 1.38 22.49
CA ARG A 213 1.79 -0.04 22.16
C ARG A 213 2.36 -0.79 23.35
N ASP A 214 3.29 -0.21 24.10
CA ASP A 214 3.82 -0.80 25.33
C ASP A 214 2.76 -0.86 26.43
N TRP A 215 2.02 0.23 26.63
CA TRP A 215 0.93 0.30 27.59
C TRP A 215 -0.12 -0.79 27.37
N ILE A 216 -0.51 -1.06 26.12
CA ILE A 216 -1.55 -2.06 25.84
C ILE A 216 -1.08 -3.49 26.10
N LYS A 217 0.21 -3.78 25.83
CA LYS A 217 0.82 -5.07 26.16
C LYS A 217 0.87 -5.27 27.67
N GLU A 218 1.26 -4.25 28.43
CA GLU A 218 1.42 -4.35 29.87
C GLU A 218 0.09 -4.32 30.64
N LYS A 219 -0.80 -3.40 30.29
CA LYS A 219 -2.03 -3.14 31.06
C LYS A 219 -3.21 -4.00 30.62
N LEU A 220 -3.29 -4.31 29.33
CA LEU A 220 -4.37 -5.15 28.79
C LEU A 220 -3.91 -6.58 28.45
N GLN A 221 -2.63 -6.92 28.68
CA GLN A 221 -2.04 -8.23 28.42
C GLN A 221 -2.23 -8.70 26.97
N ILE A 222 -2.29 -7.75 26.02
CA ILE A 222 -2.43 -8.04 24.60
C ILE A 222 -1.09 -8.56 24.06
N GLN A 223 -1.15 -9.66 23.32
CA GLN A 223 0.02 -10.26 22.69
C GLN A 223 0.57 -9.38 21.56
N SER A 224 1.89 -9.38 21.36
CA SER A 224 2.57 -8.49 20.40
C SER A 224 2.13 -8.71 18.94
N ASP A 225 1.68 -9.91 18.59
CA ASP A 225 1.19 -10.28 17.27
C ASP A 225 -0.19 -9.70 16.92
N LEU A 226 -0.97 -9.26 17.92
CA LEU A 226 -2.25 -8.56 17.72
C LEU A 226 -2.07 -7.05 17.50
N ILE A 227 -0.93 -6.49 17.90
CA ILE A 227 -0.68 -5.05 17.84
C ILE A 227 -0.82 -4.49 16.41
N PRO A 228 -0.34 -5.16 15.34
CA PRO A 228 -0.56 -4.70 13.97
C PRO A 228 -2.03 -4.68 13.53
N LEU A 229 -2.90 -5.50 14.13
CA LEU A 229 -4.33 -5.43 13.90
C LEU A 229 -4.96 -4.24 14.63
N ILE A 230 -4.50 -3.94 15.84
CA ILE A 230 -5.07 -2.87 16.68
C ILE A 230 -4.61 -1.48 16.23
N PHE A 231 -3.31 -1.28 16.02
CA PHE A 231 -2.70 0.02 15.76
C PHE A 231 -2.05 0.15 14.38
N GLY A 232 -2.17 -0.87 13.53
CA GLY A 232 -1.47 -0.91 12.25
C GLY A 232 0.05 -0.99 12.42
N LYS A 233 0.76 -0.65 11.35
CA LYS A 233 2.23 -0.51 11.37
C LYS A 233 2.64 0.66 12.25
N THR A 234 3.81 0.56 12.85
CA THR A 234 4.40 1.64 13.64
C THR A 234 4.76 2.83 12.75
N LEU A 235 4.76 4.05 13.31
CA LEU A 235 5.27 5.21 12.57
C LEU A 235 6.73 5.04 12.15
N PHE A 236 7.50 4.31 12.97
CA PHE A 236 8.88 3.94 12.69
C PHE A 236 9.02 3.06 11.45
N GLU A 237 8.23 1.99 11.33
CA GLU A 237 8.24 1.11 10.15
C GLU A 237 7.80 1.84 8.88
N MET A 238 6.94 2.86 9.02
CA MET A 238 6.36 3.59 7.91
C MET A 238 7.17 4.80 7.48
N SER A 239 8.05 5.32 8.34
CA SER A 239 8.82 6.54 8.11
C SER A 239 9.54 6.59 6.75
N PRO A 240 10.10 5.48 6.20
CA PRO A 240 10.76 5.52 4.90
C PRO A 240 9.82 5.86 3.74
N LEU A 241 8.54 5.46 3.83
CA LEU A 241 7.54 5.85 2.82
C LEU A 241 7.17 7.33 2.89
N TYR A 242 7.50 7.99 3.99
CA TYR A 242 7.39 9.44 4.15
C TYR A 242 8.70 10.18 3.81
N GLY A 243 9.77 9.47 3.42
CA GLY A 243 11.07 10.08 3.14
C GLY A 243 11.93 10.31 4.38
N LEU A 244 11.63 9.63 5.49
CA LEU A 244 12.42 9.67 6.71
C LEU A 244 13.07 8.32 7.02
N ILE A 245 14.35 8.35 7.36
CA ILE A 245 15.04 7.24 8.02
C ILE A 245 15.17 7.60 9.49
N ILE A 246 14.68 6.72 10.36
CA ILE A 246 14.74 6.90 11.79
C ILE A 246 15.63 5.82 12.37
N GLU A 247 16.67 6.23 13.08
CA GLU A 247 17.61 5.35 13.75
C GLU A 247 17.50 5.56 15.26
N LYS A 248 17.50 4.47 16.01
CA LYS A 248 17.53 4.51 17.47
C LYS A 248 18.97 4.36 17.94
N GLU A 249 19.49 5.37 18.63
CA GLU A 249 20.80 5.35 19.30
C GLU A 249 20.61 5.42 20.81
N GLY A 250 20.49 4.25 21.46
CA GLY A 250 20.22 4.17 22.90
C GLY A 250 18.84 4.75 23.24
N GLU A 251 18.83 5.87 23.98
CA GLU A 251 17.63 6.62 24.33
C GLU A 251 17.28 7.72 23.31
N ASN A 252 18.17 8.00 22.35
CA ASN A 252 17.98 9.05 21.35
C ASN A 252 17.42 8.49 20.04
N PHE A 253 16.70 9.34 19.31
CA PHE A 253 16.30 9.10 17.92
C PHE A 253 17.05 10.06 17.00
N ILE A 254 17.66 9.51 15.95
CA ILE A 254 18.20 10.27 14.83
C ILE A 254 17.20 10.18 13.70
N ILE A 255 16.67 11.32 13.26
CA ILE A 255 15.80 11.42 12.08
C ILE A 255 16.63 12.02 10.94
N LYS A 256 16.73 11.27 9.85
CA LYS A 256 17.40 11.67 8.61
C LYS A 256 16.36 11.82 7.52
N VAL A 257 16.40 12.94 6.79
CA VAL A 257 15.62 13.13 5.57
C VAL A 257 16.33 12.42 4.42
N MET A 258 15.59 11.65 3.63
CA MET A 258 16.11 10.98 2.44
C MET A 258 16.32 11.98 1.30
N GLU A 259 17.49 11.96 0.66
CA GLU A 259 17.85 12.90 -0.43
C GLU A 259 17.01 12.71 -1.72
N GLU A 260 16.30 11.60 -1.86
CA GLU A 260 15.56 11.20 -3.08
C GLU A 260 14.03 11.35 -2.98
N ALA A 261 13.52 12.39 -2.32
CA ALA A 261 12.10 12.76 -2.36
C ALA A 261 11.79 13.76 -3.50
N ARG A 262 12.21 13.44 -4.74
CA ARG A 262 11.88 14.21 -5.96
C ARG A 262 11.17 13.36 -6.99
#